data_AF-A0A251YIF2-F1
#
_entry.id   AF-A0A251YIF2-F1
#
_cell.length_a   1.000
_cell.length_b   1.000
_cell.length_c   1.000
_cell.angle_alpha   90.00
_cell.angle_beta   90.00
_cell.angle_gamma   90.00
#
_symmetry.space_group_name_H-M   'P 1'
#
loop_
_entity.id
_entity.type
_entity.pdbx_description
1 polymer ?
#
loop_
_entity_poly.entity_id
_entity_poly.type
_entity_poly.pdbx_seq_one_letter_code
_entity_poly.pdbx_strand_id
1 'polypeptide(L)'
;MTGQASGNGWRIDPATARAVLTGTRNDLSGLDTAKAAVDKAIEGASAVVGPKTAAALARIRENPFLSRVGEVDSAVGNVIDQTKLALDAYVQGDDEMATHLSQGPDR
;
A
#
# COMPACT_ATOMS: atom_id res chain seq x y z
N MET A 1 14.34 13.92 23.60
CA MET A 1 13.68 15.12 23.04
C MET A 1 12.66 14.65 22.02
N THR A 2 11.44 14.38 22.47
CA THR A 2 10.30 13.98 21.63
C THR A 2 9.57 15.25 21.22
N GLY A 3 9.84 15.75 20.01
CA GLY A 3 9.06 16.83 19.42
C GLY A 3 7.66 16.30 19.11
N GLN A 4 6.71 16.62 19.98
CA GLN A 4 5.29 16.48 19.66
C GLN A 4 5.03 17.30 18.40
N ALA A 5 4.47 16.65 17.37
CA ALA A 5 3.84 17.33 16.26
C ALA A 5 2.61 18.09 16.80
N SER A 6 2.82 19.32 17.26
CA SER A 6 1.75 20.27 17.56
C SER A 6 1.18 20.83 16.25
N GLY A 7 0.63 19.95 15.43
CA GLY A 7 -0.32 20.34 14.39
C GLY A 7 -1.69 20.30 15.03
N ASN A 8 -2.32 21.45 15.23
CA ASN A 8 -3.74 21.52 15.60
C ASN A 8 -4.48 20.59 14.61
N GLY A 9 -5.11 19.52 15.08
CA GLY A 9 -5.56 18.36 14.28
C GLY A 9 -6.54 18.60 13.11
N TRP A 10 -6.68 19.87 12.70
CA TRP A 10 -7.30 20.38 11.50
C TRP A 10 -6.38 20.42 10.27
N ARG A 11 -5.05 20.44 10.43
CA ARG A 11 -4.10 20.42 9.30
C ARG A 11 -3.45 19.06 9.12
N ILE A 12 -3.54 18.53 7.91
CA ILE A 12 -2.84 17.31 7.51
C ILE A 12 -1.39 17.68 7.24
N ASP A 13 -0.43 16.92 7.80
CA ASP A 13 0.97 16.98 7.38
C ASP A 13 1.16 16.13 6.11
N PRO A 14 1.36 16.74 4.93
CA PRO A 14 1.43 15.99 3.68
C PRO A 14 2.70 15.14 3.57
N ALA A 15 3.80 15.56 4.20
CA ALA A 15 5.05 14.79 4.17
C ALA A 15 4.89 13.51 4.98
N THR A 16 4.35 13.61 6.19
CA THR A 16 4.06 12.44 7.03
C THR A 16 3.04 11.52 6.38
N ALA A 17 1.95 12.06 5.80
CA ALA A 17 0.95 11.26 5.11
C ALA A 17 1.53 10.50 3.90
N ARG A 18 2.34 11.16 3.07
CA ARG A 18 3.05 10.51 1.94
C ARG A 18 4.01 9.43 2.41
N ALA A 19 4.74 9.66 3.50
CA ALA A 19 5.66 8.68 4.05
C ALA A 19 4.92 7.41 4.53
N VAL A 20 3.79 7.57 5.23
CA VAL A 20 2.94 6.45 5.65
C VAL A 20 2.42 5.68 4.45
N LEU A 21 1.87 6.36 3.43
CA LEU A 21 1.34 5.71 2.22
C LEU A 21 2.41 4.92 1.46
N THR A 22 3.64 5.45 1.37
CA THR A 22 4.79 4.73 0.80
C THR A 22 5.17 3.52 1.64
N GLY A 23 5.19 3.65 2.97
CA GLY A 23 5.42 2.53 3.89
C GLY A 23 4.42 1.40 3.68
N THR A 24 3.12 1.72 3.68
CA THR A 24 2.05 0.73 3.46
C THR A 24 2.19 0.03 2.11
N ARG A 25 2.56 0.75 1.04
CA ARG A 25 2.79 0.14 -0.29
C ARG A 25 3.98 -0.80 -0.29
N ASN A 26 5.05 -0.47 0.44
CA ASN A 26 6.20 -1.35 0.59
C ASN A 26 5.82 -2.62 1.37
N ASP A 27 5.04 -2.51 2.44
CA ASP A 27 4.58 -3.66 3.21
C ASP A 27 3.73 -4.62 2.37
N LEU A 28 2.86 -4.07 1.52
CA LEU A 28 2.09 -4.84 0.53
C LEU A 28 2.97 -5.61 -0.46
N SER A 29 4.05 -4.99 -0.97
CA SER A 29 4.99 -5.68 -1.87
C SER A 29 5.67 -6.90 -1.22
N GLY A 30 5.73 -6.94 0.11
CA GLY A 30 6.16 -8.11 0.88
C GLY A 30 5.23 -9.31 0.73
N LEU A 31 3.92 -9.09 0.58
CA LEU A 31 2.93 -10.16 0.37
C LEU A 31 3.09 -10.83 -1.00
N ASP A 32 3.32 -10.05 -2.05
CA ASP A 32 3.60 -10.58 -3.39
C ASP A 32 4.90 -11.40 -3.40
N THR A 33 5.93 -10.90 -2.71
CA THR A 33 7.19 -11.63 -2.54
C THR A 33 6.97 -12.96 -1.83
N ALA A 34 6.18 -12.97 -0.74
CA ALA A 34 5.85 -14.19 -0.01
C ALA A 34 5.05 -15.17 -0.87
N LYS A 35 4.08 -14.69 -1.65
CA LYS A 35 3.32 -15.51 -2.61
C LYS A 35 4.23 -16.17 -3.63
N ALA A 36 5.12 -15.39 -4.26
CA ALA A 36 6.08 -15.91 -5.24
C ALA A 36 7.04 -16.93 -4.61
N ALA A 37 7.45 -16.73 -3.36
CA ALA A 37 8.29 -17.68 -2.63
C ALA A 37 7.57 -19.01 -2.36
N VAL A 38 6.28 -18.97 -1.99
CA VAL A 38 5.45 -20.16 -1.80
C VAL A 38 5.27 -20.93 -3.11
N ASP A 39 4.95 -20.24 -4.21
CA ASP A 39 4.83 -20.86 -5.53
C ASP A 39 6.12 -21.59 -5.94
N LYS A 40 7.28 -20.94 -5.78
CA LYS A 40 8.60 -21.54 -6.05
C LYS A 40 8.90 -22.72 -5.13
N ALA A 41 8.55 -22.64 -3.85
CA ALA A 41 8.77 -23.72 -2.91
C ALA A 41 7.92 -24.96 -3.28
N ILE A 42 6.67 -24.75 -3.68
CA ILE A 42 5.77 -25.83 -4.13
C ILE A 42 6.30 -26.46 -5.43
N GLU A 43 6.72 -25.64 -6.39
CA GLU A 43 7.30 -26.12 -7.66
C GLU A 43 8.58 -26.94 -7.41
N GLY A 44 9.52 -26.41 -6.62
CA GLY A 44 10.76 -27.09 -6.27
C GLY A 44 10.53 -28.40 -5.50
N ALA A 45 9.60 -28.40 -4.54
CA ALA A 45 9.23 -29.61 -3.81
C ALA A 45 8.56 -30.65 -4.72
N SER A 46 7.70 -30.22 -5.65
CA SER A 46 7.00 -31.11 -6.58
C SER A 46 7.97 -31.82 -7.54
N ALA A 47 9.08 -31.18 -7.89
CA ALA A 47 10.08 -31.73 -8.80
C ALA A 47 10.89 -32.91 -8.22
N VAL A 48 10.94 -33.06 -6.89
CA VAL A 48 11.79 -34.06 -6.20
C VAL A 48 11.00 -35.17 -5.51
N VAL A 49 9.66 -35.14 -5.57
CA VAL A 49 8.78 -36.11 -4.91
C VAL A 49 8.05 -37.00 -5.92
N GLY A 50 7.52 -38.13 -5.45
CA GLY A 50 6.68 -39.01 -6.27
C GLY A 50 5.33 -38.38 -6.65
N PRO A 51 4.65 -38.93 -7.68
CA PRO A 51 3.48 -38.32 -8.31
C PRO A 51 2.28 -38.08 -7.36
N LYS A 52 2.08 -38.95 -6.37
CA LYS A 52 1.02 -38.75 -5.36
C LYS A 52 1.27 -37.53 -4.48
N THR A 53 2.52 -37.31 -4.08
CA THR A 53 2.92 -36.17 -3.25
C THR A 53 2.91 -34.88 -4.07
N ALA A 54 3.37 -34.93 -5.32
CA ALA A 54 3.28 -33.79 -6.24
C ALA A 54 1.83 -33.35 -6.47
N ALA A 55 0.88 -34.29 -6.63
CA ALA A 55 -0.54 -33.97 -6.74
C ALA A 55 -1.12 -33.32 -5.46
N ALA A 56 -0.66 -33.75 -4.27
CA ALA A 56 -1.05 -33.11 -3.01
C ALA A 56 -0.51 -31.68 -2.91
N LEU A 57 0.74 -31.44 -3.34
CA LEU A 57 1.35 -30.11 -3.40
C LEU A 57 0.63 -29.19 -4.41
N ALA A 58 0.20 -29.72 -5.56
CA ALA A 58 -0.59 -28.98 -6.53
C ALA A 58 -1.92 -28.48 -5.95
N ARG A 59 -2.60 -29.29 -5.11
CA ARG A 59 -3.81 -28.84 -4.41
C ARG A 59 -3.57 -27.73 -3.40
N ILE A 60 -2.38 -27.67 -2.81
CA ILE A 60 -2.00 -26.55 -1.92
C ILE A 60 -1.84 -25.27 -2.74
N ARG A 61 -1.36 -25.36 -3.98
CA ARG A 61 -1.28 -24.22 -4.91
C ARG A 61 -2.64 -23.67 -5.30
N GLU A 62 -3.64 -24.55 -5.41
CA GLU A 62 -5.05 -24.19 -5.67
C GLU A 62 -5.75 -23.61 -4.43
N ASN A 63 -5.03 -23.41 -3.31
CA ASN A 63 -5.63 -22.87 -2.10
C ASN A 63 -6.12 -21.42 -2.32
N PRO A 64 -7.41 -21.13 -2.03
CA PRO A 64 -8.01 -19.81 -2.23
C PRO A 64 -7.33 -18.70 -1.41
N PHE A 65 -6.51 -19.04 -0.42
CA PHE A 65 -5.72 -18.09 0.35
C PHE A 65 -4.79 -17.25 -0.54
N LEU A 66 -4.10 -17.84 -1.53
CA LEU A 66 -3.19 -17.10 -2.43
C LEU A 66 -3.93 -16.15 -3.39
N SER A 67 -5.17 -16.48 -3.73
CA SER A 67 -6.05 -15.59 -4.50
C SER A 67 -6.51 -14.41 -3.65
N ARG A 68 -6.90 -14.66 -2.40
CA ARG A 68 -7.31 -13.60 -1.44
C ARG A 68 -6.18 -12.62 -1.14
N VAL A 69 -4.92 -13.06 -1.11
CA VAL A 69 -3.77 -12.16 -0.96
C VAL A 69 -3.70 -11.14 -2.10
N GLY A 70 -3.95 -11.56 -3.34
CA GLY A 70 -3.98 -10.64 -4.49
C GLY A 70 -5.18 -9.68 -4.48
N GLU A 71 -6.32 -10.12 -3.99
CA GLU A 71 -7.50 -9.26 -3.77
C GLU A 71 -7.22 -8.17 -2.72
N VAL A 72 -6.58 -8.55 -1.61
CA VAL A 72 -6.16 -7.61 -0.56
C VAL A 72 -5.14 -6.62 -1.10
N ASP A 73 -4.12 -7.07 -1.84
CA ASP A 73 -3.12 -6.19 -2.45
C ASP A 73 -3.78 -5.15 -3.37
N SER A 74 -4.67 -5.60 -4.26
CA SER A 74 -5.40 -4.72 -5.17
C SER A 74 -6.29 -3.72 -4.43
N ALA A 75 -7.01 -4.16 -3.41
CA ALA A 75 -7.91 -3.31 -2.64
C ALA A 75 -7.15 -2.24 -1.84
N VAL A 76 -6.08 -2.63 -1.14
CA VAL A 76 -5.26 -1.70 -0.36
C VAL A 76 -4.48 -0.76 -1.28
N GLY A 77 -3.95 -1.26 -2.40
CA GLY A 77 -3.31 -0.43 -3.43
C GLY A 77 -4.23 0.67 -3.95
N ASN A 78 -5.49 0.33 -4.26
CA ASN A 78 -6.49 1.31 -4.68
C ASN A 78 -6.77 2.35 -3.58
N VAL A 79 -6.93 1.92 -2.32
CA VAL A 79 -7.12 2.85 -1.18
C VAL A 79 -5.92 3.80 -1.03
N ILE A 80 -4.69 3.31 -1.17
CA ILE A 80 -3.48 4.15 -1.17
C ILE A 80 -3.55 5.20 -2.27
N ASP A 81 -3.90 4.79 -3.49
CA ASP A 81 -3.92 5.69 -4.64
C ASP A 81 -5.03 6.75 -4.52
N GLN A 82 -6.22 6.38 -4.03
CA GLN A 82 -7.28 7.33 -3.71
C GLN A 82 -6.89 8.30 -2.58
N THR A 83 -6.16 7.81 -1.57
CA THR A 83 -5.70 8.66 -0.47
C THR A 83 -4.65 9.66 -0.93
N LYS A 84 -3.76 9.28 -1.86
CA LYS A 84 -2.82 10.21 -2.50
C LYS A 84 -3.54 11.31 -3.26
N LEU A 85 -4.56 10.96 -4.05
CA LEU A 85 -5.37 11.95 -4.78
C LEU A 85 -6.05 12.96 -3.83
N ALA A 86 -6.64 12.46 -2.73
CA ALA A 86 -7.25 13.32 -1.73
C ALA A 86 -6.22 14.24 -1.05
N LEU A 87 -5.01 13.73 -0.78
CA LEU A 87 -3.94 14.53 -0.20
C LEU A 87 -3.42 15.60 -1.16
N ASP A 88 -3.27 15.27 -2.43
CA ASP A 88 -2.81 16.24 -3.44
C ASP A 88 -3.84 17.35 -3.63
N ALA A 89 -5.15 17.03 -3.62
CA ALA A 89 -6.22 18.02 -3.61
C ALA A 89 -6.19 18.92 -2.36
N TYR A 90 -5.90 18.35 -1.19
CA TYR A 90 -5.73 19.12 0.04
C TYR A 90 -4.57 20.12 -0.06
N VAL A 91 -3.40 19.68 -0.54
CA VAL A 91 -2.22 20.55 -0.71
C VAL A 91 -2.52 21.66 -1.73
N GLN A 92 -3.13 21.33 -2.86
CA GLN A 92 -3.51 22.31 -3.85
C GLN A 92 -4.48 23.37 -3.27
N GLY A 93 -5.48 22.94 -2.49
CA GLY A 93 -6.38 23.87 -1.82
C GLY A 93 -5.68 24.80 -0.83
N ASP A 94 -4.72 24.29 -0.05
CA ASP A 94 -3.92 25.11 0.86
C ASP A 94 -3.06 26.13 0.09
N ASP A 95 -2.47 25.75 -1.05
CA ASP A 95 -1.68 26.63 -1.92
C ASP A 95 -2.53 27.73 -2.59
N GLU A 96 -3.74 27.38 -3.06
CA GLU A 96 -4.69 28.34 -3.64
C GLU A 96 -5.18 29.36 -2.60
N MET A 97 -5.48 28.92 -1.37
CA MET A 97 -5.85 29.81 -0.27
C MET A 97 -4.70 30.73 0.13
N ALA A 98 -3.47 30.21 0.21
CA ALA A 98 -2.28 31.01 0.50
C ALA A 98 -2.06 32.08 -0.59
N THR A 99 -2.25 31.71 -1.85
CA THR A 99 -2.14 32.62 -3.00
C THR A 99 -3.19 33.73 -2.94
N HIS A 100 -4.47 33.40 -2.74
CA HIS A 100 -5.54 34.41 -2.60
C HIS A 100 -5.32 35.35 -1.40
N LEU A 101 -4.85 34.84 -0.26
CA LEU A 101 -4.52 35.68 0.90
C LEU A 101 -3.33 36.60 0.63
N SER A 102 -2.32 36.12 -0.11
CA SER A 102 -1.13 36.91 -0.46
C SER A 102 -1.42 37.99 -1.50
N GLN A 103 -2.46 37.81 -2.32
CA GLN A 103 -2.91 38.82 -3.27
C GLN A 103 -3.72 39.93 -2.59
N GLY A 104 -4.32 39.67 -1.43
CA GLY A 104 -5.09 40.66 -0.65
C GLY A 104 -6.26 41.29 -1.42
N PRO A 105 -7.23 41.90 -0.73
CA PRO A 105 -8.09 42.87 -1.39
C PRO A 105 -7.23 44.09 -1.69
N ASP A 106 -6.61 44.15 -2.87
CA ASP A 106 -6.15 45.42 -3.42
C ASP A 106 -7.36 46.36 -3.46
N ARG A 107 -7.13 47.53 -2.86
CA ARG A 107 -8.02 48.69 -2.88
C ARG A 107 -8.16 49.25 -4.29
#